data_AF-A0A7X0A2W7-F1
#
_entry.id   AF-A0A7X0A2W7-F1
#
_cell.length_a   1.000
_cell.length_b   1.000
_cell.length_c   1.000
_cell.angle_alpha   90.00
_cell.angle_beta   90.00
_cell.angle_gamma   90.00
#
_symmetry.space_group_name_H-M   'P 1'
#
loop_
_entity.id
_entity.type
_entity.pdbx_description
1 polymer ?
#
loop_
_entity_poly.entity_id
_entity_poly.type
_entity_poly.pdbx_seq_one_letter_code
_entity_poly.pdbx_strand_id
1 'polypeptide(L)'
;MKKYKSEMTGHLDVFVVDNEDEFEGEIQKWQEVLIHGDPEGLRSFAKLLIKIADLNQDSIAVLPIGAREHLHLQPDFDISKSSVQVIVGRIDAKGTGAFYDRYLEKTQ
;
A
#
# COMPACT_ATOMS: atom_id res chain seq x y z
N MET A 1 1.51 24.93 13.26
CA MET A 1 1.51 23.59 12.62
C MET A 1 0.59 23.63 11.41
N LYS A 2 1.06 23.29 10.21
CA LYS A 2 0.15 23.07 9.07
C LYS A 2 -0.72 21.86 9.44
N LYS A 3 -2.04 22.00 9.39
CA LYS A 3 -2.95 20.84 9.53
C LYS A 3 -2.62 19.87 8.39
N TYR A 4 -2.34 18.62 8.74
CA TYR A 4 -2.19 17.56 7.74
C TYR A 4 -3.50 17.49 6.94
N LYS A 5 -3.38 17.52 5.62
CA LYS A 5 -4.51 17.42 4.70
C LYS A 5 -4.27 16.17 3.89
N SER A 6 -5.24 15.25 3.91
CA SER A 6 -5.17 14.05 3.09
C SER A 6 -5.00 14.42 1.62
N GLU A 7 -4.13 13.67 0.94
CA GLU A 7 -3.98 13.73 -0.51
C GLU A 7 -5.02 12.84 -1.23
N MET A 8 -5.73 12.00 -0.48
CA MET A 8 -6.86 11.22 -0.99
C MET A 8 -8.09 12.11 -1.21
N THR A 9 -8.78 11.85 -2.31
CA THR A 9 -10.08 12.44 -2.62
C THR A 9 -11.01 11.36 -3.16
N GLY A 10 -12.33 11.60 -3.14
CA GLY A 10 -13.32 10.57 -3.49
C GLY A 10 -13.45 9.49 -2.41
N HIS A 11 -13.92 8.30 -2.82
CA HIS A 11 -14.13 7.16 -1.92
C HIS A 11 -13.23 5.99 -2.28
N LEU A 12 -12.50 5.49 -1.28
CA LEU A 12 -11.69 4.27 -1.39
C LEU A 12 -11.92 3.42 -0.13
N ASP A 13 -12.15 2.13 -0.31
CA ASP A 13 -12.22 1.14 0.74
C ASP A 13 -11.20 0.03 0.49
N VAL A 14 -10.43 -0.33 1.52
CA VAL A 14 -9.43 -1.39 1.46
C VAL A 14 -9.62 -2.33 2.65
N PHE A 15 -9.93 -3.59 2.38
CA PHE A 15 -10.11 -4.58 3.44
C PHE A 15 -9.60 -5.95 3.00
N VAL A 16 -9.36 -6.82 3.98
CA VAL A 16 -8.91 -8.20 3.78
C VAL A 16 -10.08 -9.13 4.05
N VAL A 17 -10.28 -10.11 3.19
CA VAL A 17 -11.22 -11.20 3.39
C VAL A 17 -10.42 -12.50 3.52
N ASP A 18 -10.73 -13.26 4.56
CA ASP A 18 -10.25 -14.62 4.75
C ASP A 18 -11.26 -15.58 4.12
N ASN A 19 -10.80 -16.37 3.16
CA ASN A 19 -11.60 -17.36 2.45
C ASN A 19 -11.17 -18.78 2.83
N GLU A 20 -12.13 -19.68 2.84
CA GLU A 20 -11.93 -21.11 3.08
C GLU A 20 -12.90 -21.90 2.20
N ASP A 21 -12.40 -22.91 1.49
CA ASP A 21 -13.20 -23.81 0.66
C ASP A 21 -12.65 -25.23 0.68
N GLU A 22 -13.52 -26.21 0.47
CA GLU A 22 -13.14 -27.62 0.34
C GLU A 22 -13.10 -28.00 -1.14
N PHE A 23 -11.92 -28.39 -1.61
CA PHE A 23 -11.73 -28.86 -2.99
C PHE A 23 -11.04 -30.22 -2.98
N GLU A 24 -11.69 -31.23 -3.58
CA GLU A 24 -11.20 -32.61 -3.62
C GLU A 24 -10.89 -33.24 -2.25
N GLY A 25 -11.62 -32.83 -1.20
CA GLY A 25 -11.42 -33.31 0.17
C GLY A 25 -10.27 -32.62 0.92
N GLU A 26 -9.68 -31.58 0.34
CA GLU A 26 -8.69 -30.73 0.99
C GLU A 26 -9.26 -29.34 1.28
N ILE A 27 -9.07 -28.87 2.52
CA ILE A 27 -9.45 -27.50 2.91
C ILE A 27 -8.37 -26.54 2.42
N GLN A 28 -8.73 -25.67 1.48
CA GLN A 28 -7.91 -24.58 1.00
C GLN A 28 -8.29 -23.29 1.71
N LYS A 29 -7.29 -22.52 2.15
CA LYS A 29 -7.48 -21.21 2.77
C LYS A 29 -6.67 -20.18 2.03
N TRP A 30 -7.26 -19.03 1.74
CA TRP A 30 -6.56 -17.92 1.10
C TRP A 30 -7.07 -16.59 1.61
N GLN A 31 -6.30 -15.53 1.36
CA GLN A 31 -6.69 -14.17 1.69
C GLN A 31 -6.82 -13.35 0.42
N GLU A 32 -7.82 -12.50 0.37
CA GLU A 32 -8.02 -11.52 -0.69
C GLU A 32 -7.91 -10.12 -0.10
N VAL A 33 -7.16 -9.25 -0.78
CA VAL A 33 -7.14 -7.82 -0.48
C VAL A 33 -8.05 -7.13 -1.49
N LEU A 34 -9.17 -6.61 -1.02
CA LEU A 34 -10.13 -5.91 -1.86
C LEU A 34 -9.83 -4.41 -1.80
N ILE A 35 -9.67 -3.80 -2.98
CA ILE A 35 -9.47 -2.35 -3.14
C ILE A 35 -10.61 -1.85 -4.00
N HIS A 36 -11.58 -1.19 -3.39
CA HIS A 36 -12.76 -0.66 -4.07
C HIS A 36 -12.78 0.85 -3.98
N GLY A 37 -13.22 1.52 -5.03
CA GLY A 37 -13.39 2.96 -4.97
C GLY A 37 -14.30 3.47 -6.06
N ASP A 38 -14.78 4.69 -5.87
CA ASP A 38 -15.41 5.42 -6.96
C ASP A 38 -14.33 5.90 -7.97
N PRO A 39 -14.72 6.38 -9.16
CA PRO A 39 -13.74 6.81 -10.15
C PRO A 39 -12.77 7.89 -9.66
N GLU A 40 -13.17 8.74 -8.72
CA GLU A 40 -12.29 9.75 -8.12
C GLU A 40 -11.27 9.14 -7.15
N GLY A 41 -11.73 8.29 -6.23
CA GLY A 41 -10.95 7.56 -5.24
C GLY A 41 -9.90 6.64 -5.85
N LEU A 42 -10.26 5.90 -6.89
CA LEU A 42 -9.29 5.07 -7.61
C LEU A 42 -8.23 5.92 -8.33
N ARG A 43 -8.63 7.06 -8.91
CA ARG A 43 -7.68 7.98 -9.56
C ARG A 43 -6.77 8.69 -8.56
N SER A 44 -7.27 9.09 -7.40
CA SER A 44 -6.45 9.72 -6.35
C SER A 44 -5.48 8.69 -5.75
N PHE A 45 -5.91 7.46 -5.51
CA PHE A 45 -5.04 6.37 -5.10
C PHE A 45 -3.93 6.07 -6.12
N ALA A 46 -4.27 5.98 -7.41
CA ALA A 46 -3.29 5.77 -8.47
C ALA A 46 -2.23 6.88 -8.52
N LYS A 47 -2.60 8.15 -8.27
CA LYS A 47 -1.65 9.27 -8.19
C LYS A 47 -0.67 9.10 -7.03
N LEU A 48 -1.12 8.58 -5.88
CA LEU A 48 -0.23 8.27 -4.76
C LEU A 48 0.74 7.14 -5.09
N LEU A 49 0.27 6.10 -5.78
CA LEU A 49 1.14 5.01 -6.26
C LEU A 49 2.23 5.53 -7.19
N ILE A 50 1.86 6.35 -8.17
CA ILE A 50 2.81 6.99 -9.10
C ILE A 50 3.81 7.88 -8.34
N LYS A 51 3.31 8.70 -7.41
CA LYS A 51 4.15 9.58 -6.59
C LYS A 51 5.22 8.79 -5.83
N ILE A 52 4.88 7.65 -5.23
CA ILE A 52 5.83 6.82 -4.50
C ILE A 52 6.77 6.07 -5.45
N ALA A 53 6.28 5.58 -6.59
CA ALA A 53 7.11 4.94 -7.60
C ALA A 53 8.20 5.89 -8.14
N ASP A 54 7.83 7.13 -8.44
CA ASP A 54 8.71 8.15 -9.01
C ASP A 54 9.56 8.88 -7.96
N LEU A 55 9.32 8.62 -6.67
CA LEU A 55 10.05 9.27 -5.59
C LEU A 55 11.52 8.89 -5.65
N ASN A 56 12.39 9.87 -5.90
CA ASN A 56 13.83 9.69 -5.78
C ASN A 56 14.22 9.61 -4.30
N GLN A 57 14.14 8.42 -3.72
CA GLN A 57 14.46 8.20 -2.30
C GLN A 57 15.90 8.58 -1.96
N ASP A 58 16.83 8.45 -2.91
CA ASP A 58 18.25 8.79 -2.73
C ASP A 58 18.45 10.29 -2.47
N SER A 59 17.59 11.14 -3.02
CA SER A 59 17.66 12.59 -2.83
C SER A 59 17.03 13.07 -1.50
N ILE A 60 16.37 12.19 -0.74
CA ILE A 60 15.74 12.54 0.55
C ILE A 60 16.79 12.56 1.65
N ALA A 61 17.43 13.71 1.88
CA ALA A 61 18.55 13.85 2.83
C ALA A 61 18.25 13.35 4.26
N VAL A 62 16.99 13.41 4.71
CA VAL A 62 16.57 12.98 6.06
C VAL A 62 16.39 11.48 6.22
N LEU A 63 16.31 10.73 5.12
CA LEU A 63 16.11 9.29 5.14
C LEU A 63 17.48 8.58 5.25
N PRO A 64 17.71 7.71 6.26
CA PRO A 64 18.96 6.96 6.36
C PRO A 64 19.23 6.07 5.14
N ILE A 65 20.50 5.74 4.90
CA ILE A 65 20.85 4.71 3.91
C ILE A 65 20.21 3.38 4.33
N GLY A 66 19.59 2.68 3.39
CA GLY A 66 18.86 1.43 3.66
C GLY A 66 17.41 1.62 4.11
N ALA A 67 16.97 2.85 4.40
CA ALA A 67 15.58 3.13 4.76
C ALA A 67 14.69 3.33 3.52
N ARG A 68 13.37 3.32 3.75
CA ARG A 68 12.32 3.42 2.73
C ARG A 68 11.31 4.49 3.15
N GLU A 69 10.83 5.27 2.18
CA GLU A 69 9.71 6.17 2.39
C GLU A 69 8.40 5.40 2.20
N HIS A 70 7.47 5.60 3.13
CA HIS A 70 6.13 5.01 3.07
C HIS A 70 5.05 6.08 3.23
N LEU A 71 3.93 5.91 2.54
CA LEU A 71 2.68 6.61 2.84
C LEU A 71 1.81 5.76 3.73
N HIS A 72 1.21 6.41 4.73
CA HIS A 72 0.24 5.79 5.61
C HIS A 72 -1.14 6.33 5.23
N LEU A 73 -2.07 5.44 4.89
CA LEU A 73 -3.48 5.77 4.66
C LEU A 73 -4.29 5.29 5.86
N GLN A 74 -4.79 6.25 6.63
CA GLN A 74 -5.52 5.98 7.86
C GLN A 74 -7.03 5.88 7.59
N PRO A 75 -7.72 4.84 8.09
CA PRO A 75 -9.17 4.77 8.06
C PRO A 75 -9.81 5.97 8.77
N ASP A 76 -10.98 6.39 8.29
CA ASP A 76 -11.71 7.58 8.78
C ASP A 76 -11.02 8.94 8.51
N PHE A 77 -9.84 8.93 7.88
CA PHE A 77 -9.13 10.16 7.56
C PHE A 77 -8.73 10.24 6.09
N ASP A 78 -7.99 9.24 5.59
CA ASP A 78 -7.57 9.16 4.19
C ASP A 78 -8.49 8.25 3.36
N ILE A 79 -9.02 7.20 3.98
CA ILE A 79 -9.82 6.15 3.34
C ILE A 79 -11.07 5.83 4.17
N SER A 80 -11.95 4.96 3.65
CA SER A 80 -13.22 4.60 4.29
C SER A 80 -13.02 4.14 5.74
N LYS A 81 -14.03 4.39 6.58
CA LYS A 81 -14.08 3.92 7.98
C LYS A 81 -14.04 2.40 8.10
N SER A 82 -14.53 1.69 7.09
CA SER A 82 -14.50 0.21 7.01
C SER A 82 -13.14 -0.35 6.63
N SER A 83 -12.21 0.50 6.19
CA SER A 83 -10.92 0.03 5.72
C SER A 83 -10.01 -0.41 6.85
N VAL A 84 -9.07 -1.29 6.51
CA VAL A 84 -7.88 -1.53 7.32
C VAL A 84 -6.85 -0.43 7.06
N GLN A 85 -5.93 -0.22 8.00
CA GLN A 85 -4.82 0.70 7.78
C GLN A 85 -3.91 0.20 6.64
N VAL A 86 -3.59 1.08 5.69
CA VAL A 86 -2.75 0.73 4.52
C VAL A 86 -1.43 1.48 4.59
N ILE A 87 -0.34 0.77 4.32
CA ILE A 87 1.00 1.35 4.17
C ILE A 87 1.46 1.06 2.74
N VAL A 88 1.76 2.12 1.99
CA VAL A 88 2.23 2.05 0.60
C VAL A 88 3.68 2.49 0.55
N GLY A 89 4.54 1.67 -0.05
CA GLY A 89 5.97 1.92 -0.11
C GLY A 89 6.63 1.26 -1.30
N ARG A 90 7.79 1.77 -1.69
CA ARG A 90 8.69 1.07 -2.59
C ARG A 90 9.36 -0.09 -1.83
N ILE A 91 9.50 -1.22 -2.50
CA ILE A 91 10.15 -2.40 -1.91
C ILE A 91 11.67 -2.22 -1.76
N ASP A 92 12.26 -1.44 -2.65
CA ASP A 92 13.69 -1.16 -2.68
C ASP A 92 14.08 -0.03 -1.73
N ALA A 93 15.24 -0.18 -1.10
CA ALA A 93 15.78 0.76 -0.13
C ALA A 93 16.64 1.86 -0.75
N LYS A 94 16.64 3.02 -0.09
CA LYS A 94 17.52 4.15 -0.40
C LYS A 94 18.99 3.74 -0.43
N GLY A 95 19.70 4.15 -1.48
CA GLY A 95 21.15 4.04 -1.65
C GLY A 95 21.70 2.62 -1.88
N THR A 96 20.85 1.60 -1.76
CA THR A 96 21.26 0.19 -1.90
C THR A 96 20.44 -0.56 -2.94
N GLY A 97 19.22 -0.11 -3.23
CA GLY A 97 18.28 -0.83 -4.11
C GLY A 97 17.82 -2.18 -3.55
N ALA A 98 18.20 -2.53 -2.31
CA ALA A 98 17.93 -3.84 -1.74
C ALA A 98 16.47 -3.99 -1.33
N PHE A 99 15.90 -5.17 -1.56
CA PHE A 99 14.57 -5.56 -1.07
C PHE A 99 14.65 -6.05 0.38
N TYR A 100 13.51 -6.17 1.06
CA TYR A 100 13.46 -6.68 2.44
C TYR A 100 13.39 -8.21 2.48
N ASP A 101 13.90 -8.83 3.55
CA ASP A 101 14.06 -10.29 3.67
C ASP A 101 12.77 -11.11 3.50
N ARG A 102 11.62 -10.52 3.84
CA ARG A 102 10.30 -11.15 3.67
C ARG A 102 9.88 -11.29 2.20
N TYR A 103 10.47 -10.53 1.28
CA TYR A 103 10.08 -10.60 -0.13
C TYR A 103 10.58 -11.89 -0.77
N LEU A 104 9.67 -12.57 -1.45
CA LEU A 104 9.98 -13.73 -2.28
C LEU A 104 9.65 -13.36 -3.74
N GLU A 105 10.63 -13.50 -4.63
CA GLU A 105 10.43 -13.27 -6.05
C GLU A 105 9.41 -14.25 -6.62
N LYS A 106 8.62 -13.77 -7.59
CA LYS A 106 7.72 -14.64 -8.34
C LYS A 106 8.55 -15.58 -9.22
N THR A 107 8.18 -16.85 -9.28
CA THR A 107 8.67 -17.75 -10.33
C THR A 107 8.12 -17.28 -11.68
N GLN A 108 9.01 -17.08 -12.66
CA GLN A 108 8.63 -16.72 -14.03
C GLN A 108 8.03 -17.91 -14.78
#